data_AF-A0A3P6FAX6-F1
#
_entry.id   AF-A0A3P6FAX6-F1
#
_cell.length_a   1.000
_cell.length_b   1.000
_cell.length_c   1.000
_cell.angle_alpha   90.00
_cell.angle_beta   90.00
_cell.angle_gamma   90.00
#
_symmetry.space_group_name_H-M   'P 1'
#
loop_
_entity.id
_entity.type
_entity.pdbx_description
1 polymer ?
#
loop_
_entity_poly.entity_id
_entity_poly.type
_entity_poly.pdbx_seq_one_letter_code
_entity_poly.pdbx_strand_id
1 'polypeptide(L)'
;MRAFNMPRKHREVRRWVQEEKFLFGCLLETRVQQDKYGDCLAAALPGWSSMANYEYNSLGRIWFCWSDKVVVTKLHISSQVITCDVQSPETGEQFICSAAYASNCEVERRILWDDLRGTKVAYSHLDLPWIVIGVFNETLSSQEHSRGGSLSSQV
;
A
#
# COMPACT_ATOMS: atom_id res chain seq x y z
N MET A 1 0.61 6.93 5.48
CA MET A 1 1.47 7.78 6.32
C MET A 1 1.97 8.94 5.47
N ARG A 2 1.45 10.16 5.63
CA ARG A 2 1.82 11.29 4.75
C ARG A 2 3.28 11.68 4.93
N ALA A 3 4.02 11.92 3.84
CA ALA A 3 5.35 12.54 3.83
C ALA A 3 6.42 11.78 4.64
N PHE A 4 6.92 10.70 4.06
CA PHE A 4 7.87 9.75 4.63
C PHE A 4 9.35 10.20 4.61
N ASN A 5 9.66 11.42 4.13
CA ASN A 5 11.02 11.96 4.12
C ASN A 5 11.58 12.39 5.50
N MET A 6 10.90 12.05 6.62
CA MET A 6 11.27 12.52 7.95
C MET A 6 11.97 11.40 8.75
N PRO A 7 13.20 11.60 9.29
CA PRO A 7 13.91 10.58 10.05
C PRO A 7 13.14 10.02 11.25
N ARG A 8 12.28 10.84 11.88
CA ARG A 8 11.40 10.38 12.96
C ARG A 8 10.45 9.28 12.48
N LYS A 9 9.87 9.41 11.28
CA LYS A 9 8.93 8.41 10.73
C LYS A 9 9.64 7.11 10.38
N HIS A 10 10.88 7.19 9.89
CA HIS A 10 11.70 6.01 9.66
C HIS A 10 11.92 5.22 10.95
N ARG A 11 12.23 5.91 12.06
CA ARG A 11 12.39 5.26 13.38
C ARG A 11 11.11 4.62 13.90
N GLU A 12 9.97 5.30 13.79
CA GLU A 12 8.69 4.73 14.23
C GLU A 12 8.30 3.49 13.42
N VAL A 13 8.43 3.54 12.09
CA VAL A 13 8.17 2.37 11.23
C VAL A 13 9.12 1.22 11.56
N ARG A 14 10.41 1.52 11.71
CA ARG A 14 11.40 0.50 12.07
C ARG A 14 11.06 -0.17 13.40
N ARG A 15 10.78 0.62 14.44
CA ARG A 15 10.40 0.12 15.77
C ARG A 15 9.19 -0.80 15.67
N TRP A 16 8.14 -0.34 14.99
CA TRP A 16 6.89 -1.07 14.90
C TRP A 16 7.05 -2.40 14.15
N VAL A 17 7.81 -2.41 13.06
CA VAL A 17 8.13 -3.63 12.31
C VAL A 17 8.92 -4.64 13.16
N GLN A 18 9.82 -4.17 14.02
CA GLN A 18 10.59 -5.04 14.90
C GLN A 18 9.75 -5.60 16.06
N GLU A 19 8.84 -4.79 16.62
CA GLU A 19 7.95 -5.18 17.72
C GLU A 19 6.92 -6.22 17.26
N GLU A 20 6.24 -5.95 16.15
CA GLU A 20 5.16 -6.81 15.63
C GLU A 20 5.65 -7.91 14.69
N LYS A 21 6.95 -7.90 14.34
CA LYS A 21 7.61 -8.89 13.47
C LYS A 21 6.92 -9.04 12.10
N PHE A 22 6.49 -7.93 11.51
CA PHE A 22 5.91 -7.95 10.16
C PHE A 22 6.89 -8.52 9.14
N LEU A 23 6.38 -9.33 8.20
CA LEU A 23 7.17 -9.90 7.11
C LEU A 23 7.05 -9.12 5.79
N PHE A 24 5.92 -8.43 5.60
CA PHE A 24 5.63 -7.56 4.47
C PHE A 24 4.62 -6.49 4.87
N GLY A 25 4.43 -5.49 4.00
CA GLY A 25 3.39 -4.48 4.14
C GLY A 25 3.49 -3.42 3.07
N CYS A 26 2.67 -2.36 3.19
CA CYS A 26 2.70 -1.24 2.26
C CYS A 26 2.77 0.12 2.97
N LEU A 27 3.51 1.06 2.38
CA LEU A 27 3.52 2.46 2.78
C LEU A 27 2.79 3.29 1.73
N LEU A 28 1.75 4.01 2.18
CA LEU A 28 0.90 4.84 1.31
C LEU A 28 1.14 6.33 1.58
N GLU A 29 1.03 7.14 0.51
CA GLU A 29 1.29 8.59 0.50
C GLU A 29 2.72 8.96 0.95
N THR A 30 3.71 8.18 0.52
CA THR A 30 5.11 8.38 0.95
C THR A 30 5.61 9.79 0.59
N ARG A 31 5.24 10.32 -0.57
CA ARG A 31 5.68 11.63 -1.09
C ARG A 31 7.22 11.74 -1.16
N VAL A 32 7.89 10.65 -1.50
CA VAL A 32 9.35 10.55 -1.61
C VAL A 32 9.74 10.58 -3.08
N GLN A 33 10.66 11.45 -3.48
CA GLN A 33 11.17 11.48 -4.85
C GLN A 33 12.00 10.21 -5.14
N GLN A 34 12.01 9.77 -6.40
CA GLN A 34 12.62 8.49 -6.79
C GLN A 34 14.12 8.39 -6.48
N ASP A 35 14.85 9.50 -6.56
CA ASP A 35 16.27 9.61 -6.18
C ASP A 35 16.51 9.33 -4.69
N LYS A 36 15.53 9.63 -3.82
CA LYS A 36 15.60 9.41 -2.36
C LYS A 36 14.99 8.09 -1.91
N TYR A 37 14.45 7.31 -2.84
CA TYR A 37 13.74 6.07 -2.56
C TYR A 37 14.61 5.07 -1.79
N GLY A 38 15.81 4.78 -2.32
CA GLY A 38 16.75 3.85 -1.71
C GLY A 38 17.18 4.26 -0.30
N ASP A 39 17.55 5.52 -0.12
CA ASP A 39 17.99 6.06 1.18
C ASP A 39 16.87 5.99 2.22
N CYS A 40 15.66 6.38 1.85
CA CYS A 40 14.50 6.32 2.76
C CYS A 40 14.12 4.89 3.10
N LEU A 41 14.20 3.95 2.14
CA LEU A 41 13.96 2.54 2.38
C LEU A 41 15.00 1.97 3.34
N ALA A 42 16.29 2.17 3.07
CA ALA A 42 17.38 1.69 3.93
C ALA A 42 17.31 2.30 5.34
N ALA A 43 16.90 3.56 5.46
CA ALA A 43 16.71 4.21 6.75
C ALA A 43 15.48 3.67 7.51
N ALA A 44 14.38 3.33 6.86
CA ALA A 44 13.18 2.87 7.55
C ALA A 44 13.15 1.35 7.79
N LEU A 45 13.56 0.59 6.78
CA LEU A 45 13.44 -0.86 6.70
C LEU A 45 14.78 -1.46 6.23
N PRO A 46 15.83 -1.45 7.07
CA PRO A 46 17.14 -1.97 6.69
C PRO A 46 17.06 -3.46 6.28
N GLY A 47 17.64 -3.81 5.14
CA GLY A 47 17.64 -5.18 4.60
C GLY A 47 16.34 -5.61 3.93
N TRP A 48 15.30 -4.77 3.93
CA TRP A 48 14.05 -5.08 3.24
C TRP A 48 14.14 -4.74 1.75
N SER A 49 13.45 -5.54 0.96
CA SER A 49 13.19 -5.24 -0.45
C SER A 49 11.89 -4.44 -0.59
N SER A 50 11.75 -3.71 -1.69
CA SER A 50 10.48 -3.06 -2.00
C SER A 50 10.28 -2.83 -3.49
N MET A 51 9.03 -2.53 -3.86
CA MET A 51 8.65 -2.00 -5.16
C MET A 51 7.71 -0.81 -4.98
N ALA A 52 7.72 0.11 -5.94
CA ALA A 52 6.94 1.34 -5.88
C ALA A 52 6.40 1.74 -7.26
N ASN A 53 5.31 2.49 -7.28
CA ASN A 53 4.64 2.89 -8.53
C ASN A 53 5.17 4.18 -9.16
N TYR A 54 6.51 4.37 -9.17
CA TYR A 54 7.13 5.60 -9.69
C TYR A 54 6.81 5.90 -11.17
N GLU A 55 6.58 4.86 -11.97
CA GLU A 55 6.13 4.96 -13.37
C GLU A 55 4.78 5.71 -13.51
N TYR A 56 3.97 5.73 -12.45
CA TYR A 56 2.66 6.36 -12.42
C TYR A 56 2.59 7.59 -11.49
N ASN A 57 3.57 7.76 -10.60
CA ASN A 57 3.64 8.89 -9.69
C ASN A 57 5.08 9.20 -9.30
N SER A 58 5.59 10.36 -9.69
CA SER A 58 6.97 10.79 -9.41
C SER A 58 7.35 10.87 -7.92
N LEU A 59 6.36 10.85 -7.03
CA LEU A 59 6.55 10.87 -5.57
C LEU A 59 6.27 9.51 -4.90
N GLY A 60 6.22 8.42 -5.67
CA GLY A 60 6.22 7.04 -5.15
C GLY A 60 5.05 6.75 -4.22
N ARG A 61 3.83 7.00 -4.68
CA ARG A 61 2.62 7.03 -3.85
C ARG A 61 2.39 5.75 -3.04
N ILE A 62 2.65 4.60 -3.65
CA ILE A 62 2.49 3.28 -3.05
C ILE A 62 3.85 2.59 -3.05
N TRP A 63 4.34 2.20 -1.88
CA TRP A 63 5.46 1.29 -1.74
C TRP A 63 4.94 -0.02 -1.15
N PHE A 64 5.31 -1.14 -1.76
CA PHE A 64 5.12 -2.48 -1.20
C PHE A 64 6.50 -2.98 -0.74
N CYS A 65 6.63 -3.32 0.53
CA CYS A 65 7.91 -3.65 1.16
C CYS A 65 7.85 -5.02 1.81
N TRP A 66 8.94 -5.78 1.77
CA TRP A 66 9.02 -7.11 2.37
C TRP A 66 10.43 -7.44 2.88
N SER A 67 10.47 -8.29 3.90
CA SER A 67 11.70 -8.87 4.43
C SER A 67 12.21 -10.02 3.57
N ASP A 68 13.43 -10.48 3.82
CA ASP A 68 14.06 -11.63 3.18
C ASP A 68 13.39 -12.99 3.49
N LYS A 69 12.45 -13.02 4.43
CA LYS A 69 11.71 -14.23 4.83
C LYS A 69 10.54 -14.57 3.92
N VAL A 70 10.14 -13.66 3.02
CA VAL A 70 9.06 -13.91 2.06
C VAL A 70 9.54 -13.61 0.65
N VAL A 71 8.98 -14.35 -0.30
CA VAL A 71 9.18 -14.11 -1.73
C VAL A 71 7.98 -13.33 -2.23
N VAL A 72 8.24 -12.23 -2.93
CA VAL A 72 7.21 -11.36 -3.48
C VAL A 72 7.41 -11.23 -4.98
N THR A 73 6.39 -11.61 -5.74
CA THR A 73 6.37 -11.50 -7.21
C THR A 73 5.36 -10.45 -7.63
N LYS A 74 5.80 -9.45 -8.39
CA LYS A 74 4.92 -8.41 -8.96
C LYS A 74 3.96 -9.05 -9.96
N LEU A 75 2.65 -8.86 -9.76
CA LEU A 75 1.61 -9.26 -10.71
C LEU A 75 1.08 -8.07 -11.51
N HIS A 76 0.88 -6.92 -10.86
CA HIS A 76 0.35 -5.71 -11.51
C HIS A 76 0.74 -4.44 -10.74
N ILE A 77 0.98 -3.34 -11.44
CA ILE A 77 1.21 -2.01 -10.86
C ILE A 77 0.44 -0.98 -11.69
N SER A 78 -0.23 -0.05 -11.01
CA SER A 78 -0.87 1.12 -11.61
C SER A 78 -0.69 2.37 -10.73
N SER A 79 -1.38 3.45 -11.09
CA SER A 79 -1.41 4.68 -10.30
C SER A 79 -2.12 4.52 -8.95
N GLN A 80 -2.99 3.50 -8.81
CA GLN A 80 -3.86 3.30 -7.66
C GLN A 80 -3.66 1.95 -6.94
N VAL A 81 -2.97 0.97 -7.53
CA VAL A 81 -2.73 -0.33 -6.87
C VAL A 81 -1.37 -0.93 -7.22
N ILE A 82 -0.79 -1.65 -6.27
CA ILE A 82 0.27 -2.64 -6.51
C ILE A 82 -0.26 -4.00 -6.08
N THR A 83 -0.29 -4.97 -6.99
CA THR A 83 -0.71 -6.35 -6.72
C THR A 83 0.48 -7.29 -6.84
N CYS A 84 0.67 -8.13 -5.83
CA CYS A 84 1.75 -9.10 -5.75
C CYS A 84 1.22 -10.48 -5.39
N ASP A 85 1.94 -11.51 -5.83
CA ASP A 85 1.92 -12.84 -5.23
C ASP A 85 2.95 -12.85 -4.10
N VAL A 86 2.54 -13.30 -2.92
CA VAL A 86 3.37 -13.36 -1.72
C VAL A 86 3.43 -14.80 -1.25
N GLN A 87 4.65 -15.31 -1.09
CA GLN A 87 4.90 -16.67 -0.63
C GLN A 87 5.82 -16.63 0.59
N SER A 88 5.49 -17.43 1.60
CA SER A 88 6.33 -17.71 2.76
C SER A 88 6.99 -19.09 2.58
N PRO A 89 8.30 -19.17 2.25
CA PRO A 89 8.99 -20.45 2.11
C PRO A 89 9.02 -21.27 3.42
N GLU A 90 8.97 -20.60 4.57
CA GLU A 90 8.99 -21.24 5.90
C GLU A 90 7.69 -21.99 6.19
N THR A 91 6.53 -21.39 5.88
CA THR A 91 5.21 -21.97 6.17
C THR A 91 4.56 -22.67 4.97
N GLY A 92 5.06 -22.40 3.76
CA GLY A 92 4.45 -22.85 2.50
C GLY A 92 3.19 -22.05 2.11
N GLU A 93 2.81 -21.03 2.89
CA GLU A 93 1.64 -20.20 2.59
C GLU A 93 1.90 -19.32 1.37
N GLN A 94 0.88 -19.20 0.52
CA GLN A 94 0.90 -18.36 -0.67
C GLN A 94 -0.45 -17.65 -0.81
N PHE A 95 -0.41 -16.36 -1.14
CA PHE A 95 -1.61 -15.56 -1.34
C PHE A 95 -1.32 -14.35 -2.23
N ILE A 96 -2.37 -13.81 -2.83
CA ILE A 96 -2.29 -12.55 -3.57
C ILE A 96 -2.51 -11.40 -2.57
N CYS A 97 -1.74 -10.31 -2.71
CA CYS A 97 -1.92 -9.10 -1.94
C CYS A 97 -1.98 -7.87 -2.86
N SER A 98 -3.03 -7.06 -2.73
CA SER A 98 -3.19 -5.79 -3.45
C SER A 98 -3.13 -4.62 -2.47
N ALA A 99 -2.09 -3.80 -2.57
CA ALA A 99 -1.96 -2.54 -1.84
C ALA A 99 -2.54 -1.39 -2.65
N ALA A 100 -3.68 -0.86 -2.21
CA ALA A 100 -4.46 0.16 -2.91
C ALA A 100 -4.35 1.55 -2.26
N TYR A 101 -4.25 2.57 -3.11
CA TYR A 101 -4.53 3.95 -2.75
C TYR A 101 -5.42 4.56 -3.83
N ALA A 102 -6.71 4.68 -3.53
CA ALA A 102 -7.71 5.16 -4.46
C ALA A 102 -7.65 6.68 -4.68
N SER A 103 -7.99 7.11 -5.89
CA SER A 103 -8.23 8.52 -6.19
C SER A 103 -9.40 9.07 -5.39
N ASN A 104 -9.35 10.35 -5.07
CA ASN A 104 -10.50 11.07 -4.50
C ASN A 104 -11.56 11.37 -5.57
N CYS A 105 -11.21 11.28 -6.85
CA CYS A 105 -12.16 11.40 -7.94
C CYS A 105 -12.87 10.05 -8.15
N GLU A 106 -14.19 10.04 -7.95
CA GLU A 106 -15.02 8.83 -8.11
C GLU A 106 -14.83 8.20 -9.50
N VAL A 107 -14.77 9.01 -10.55
CA VAL A 107 -14.60 8.54 -11.93
C VAL A 107 -13.25 7.84 -12.11
N GLU A 108 -12.16 8.43 -11.61
CA GLU A 108 -10.84 7.82 -11.67
C GLU A 108 -10.74 6.55 -10.82
N ARG A 109 -11.46 6.50 -9.70
CA ARG A 109 -11.49 5.33 -8.83
C ARG A 109 -12.10 4.10 -9.51
N ARG A 110 -12.93 4.26 -10.54
CA ARG A 110 -13.41 3.12 -11.36
C ARG A 110 -12.26 2.31 -11.96
N ILE A 111 -11.15 2.97 -12.31
CA ILE A 111 -9.94 2.31 -12.82
C ILE A 111 -9.34 1.38 -11.77
N LEU A 112 -9.29 1.77 -10.48
CA LEU A 112 -8.86 0.88 -9.41
C LEU A 112 -9.75 -0.38 -9.35
N TRP A 113 -11.06 -0.20 -9.44
CA TRP A 113 -11.99 -1.34 -9.42
C TRP A 113 -11.85 -2.25 -10.64
N ASP A 114 -11.53 -1.68 -11.81
CA ASP A 114 -11.19 -2.44 -13.01
C ASP A 114 -9.88 -3.23 -12.84
N ASP A 115 -8.83 -2.62 -12.28
CA ASP A 115 -7.55 -3.29 -11.98
C ASP A 115 -7.76 -4.49 -11.03
N LEU A 116 -8.59 -4.31 -9.99
CA LEU A 116 -8.94 -5.38 -9.04
C LEU A 116 -9.78 -6.48 -9.71
N ARG A 117 -10.78 -6.13 -10.53
CA ARG A 117 -11.54 -7.12 -11.31
C ARG A 117 -10.62 -7.90 -12.25
N GLY A 118 -9.71 -7.22 -12.94
CA GLY A 118 -8.72 -7.82 -13.82
C GLY A 118 -7.85 -8.83 -13.07
N THR A 119 -7.39 -8.48 -11.87
CA THR A 119 -6.66 -9.39 -10.97
C THR A 119 -7.50 -10.64 -10.66
N LYS A 120 -8.77 -10.47 -10.24
CA LYS A 120 -9.64 -11.61 -9.92
C LYS A 120 -9.83 -12.53 -11.13
N VAL A 121 -10.06 -11.98 -12.30
CA VAL A 121 -10.26 -12.75 -13.54
C VAL A 121 -8.97 -13.52 -13.88
N ALA A 122 -7.83 -12.83 -13.89
CA ALA A 122 -6.54 -13.40 -14.28
C ALA A 122 -6.11 -14.57 -13.38
N TYR A 123 -6.33 -14.44 -12.06
CA TYR A 123 -5.80 -15.40 -11.08
C TYR A 123 -6.86 -16.26 -10.39
N SER A 124 -8.12 -16.22 -10.83
CA SER A 124 -9.21 -17.03 -10.26
C SER A 124 -8.93 -18.54 -10.28
N HIS A 125 -8.20 -19.00 -11.29
CA HIS A 125 -7.86 -20.40 -11.49
C HIS A 125 -6.83 -20.95 -10.49
N LEU A 126 -6.12 -20.09 -9.75
CA LEU A 126 -5.10 -20.50 -8.78
C LEU A 126 -5.69 -20.86 -7.41
N ASP A 127 -6.95 -20.51 -7.15
CA ASP A 127 -7.64 -20.70 -5.86
C ASP A 127 -6.85 -20.18 -4.63
N LEU A 128 -6.06 -19.13 -4.83
CA LEU A 128 -5.27 -18.50 -3.77
C LEU A 128 -6.14 -17.53 -2.95
N PRO A 129 -5.90 -17.43 -1.61
CA PRO A 129 -6.42 -16.34 -0.82
C PRO A 129 -5.98 -14.99 -1.41
N TRP A 130 -6.86 -13.99 -1.32
CA TRP A 130 -6.56 -12.65 -1.81
C TRP A 130 -6.87 -11.59 -0.76
N ILE A 131 -5.83 -10.84 -0.39
CA ILE A 131 -5.90 -9.74 0.56
C ILE A 131 -5.87 -8.43 -0.23
N VAL A 132 -6.83 -7.54 0.02
CA VAL A 132 -6.79 -6.16 -0.49
C VAL A 132 -6.67 -5.22 0.71
N ILE A 133 -5.59 -4.45 0.77
CA ILE A 133 -5.28 -3.51 1.85
C ILE A 133 -5.10 -2.10 1.32
N GLY A 134 -5.39 -1.10 2.14
CA GLY A 134 -4.99 0.27 1.87
C GLY A 134 -6.09 1.29 2.09
N VAL A 135 -6.02 2.41 1.35
CA VAL A 135 -6.94 3.55 1.51
C VAL A 135 -7.80 3.68 0.27
N PHE A 136 -9.09 3.39 0.41
CA PHE A 136 -10.05 3.43 -0.69
C PHE A 136 -10.72 4.79 -0.88
N ASN A 137 -10.54 5.72 0.06
CA ASN A 137 -11.17 7.05 0.07
C ASN A 137 -12.70 6.98 -0.16
N GLU A 138 -13.32 5.89 0.28
CA GLU A 138 -14.76 5.61 0.22
C GLU A 138 -15.26 5.35 1.63
N THR A 139 -16.47 5.81 1.89
CA THR A 139 -17.18 5.58 3.13
C THR A 139 -17.92 4.24 2.99
N LEU A 140 -17.53 3.22 3.76
CA LEU A 140 -18.12 1.88 3.64
C LEU A 140 -19.51 1.79 4.28
N SER A 141 -19.82 2.73 5.18
CA SER A 141 -21.09 2.82 5.90
C SER A 141 -21.49 4.27 6.10
N SER A 142 -22.78 4.58 6.02
CA SER A 142 -23.32 5.93 6.31
C SER A 142 -23.02 6.44 7.73
N GLN A 143 -22.43 5.62 8.59
CA GLN A 143 -21.97 6.03 9.93
C GLN A 143 -20.52 6.55 9.94
N GLU A 144 -19.74 6.35 8.87
CA GLU A 144 -18.37 6.84 8.71
C GLU A 144 -18.36 8.20 7.99
N HIS A 145 -18.85 9.24 8.66
CA HIS A 145 -18.74 10.62 8.18
C HIS A 145 -17.67 11.41 8.96
N SER A 146 -16.85 12.17 8.24
CA SER A 146 -16.04 13.23 8.86
C SER A 146 -17.00 14.24 9.47
N ARG A 147 -16.95 14.44 10.79
CA ARG A 147 -17.72 15.49 11.47
C ARG A 147 -17.25 16.85 10.94
N GLY A 148 -17.91 17.35 9.90
CA GLY A 148 -17.79 18.73 9.45
C GLY A 148 -18.19 19.63 10.62
N GLY A 149 -17.33 20.58 10.96
CA GLY A 149 -17.54 21.49 12.09
C GLY A 149 -18.90 22.16 11.99
N SER A 150 -19.68 22.09 13.06
CA SER A 150 -20.89 22.88 13.23
C SER A 150 -20.51 24.36 13.13
N LEU A 151 -20.89 25.03 12.04
CA LEU A 151 -20.99 26.48 12.05
C LEU A 151 -22.08 26.84 13.07
N SER A 152 -21.67 27.40 14.20
CA SER A 152 -22.58 28.13 15.07
C SER A 152 -22.93 29.46 14.40
N SER A 153 -24.03 29.51 13.66
CA SER A 153 -24.70 30.79 13.40
C SER A 153 -25.55 31.12 14.62
N GLN A 154 -25.08 32.06 15.45
CA GLN A 154 -25.95 32.76 16.39
C GLN A 154 -26.67 33.88 15.64
N VAL A 155 -28.00 33.90 15.76
CA VAL A 155 -28.82 35.11 15.71
C VAL A 155 -29.65 35.08 16.98
#